data_AF-A0A0V1N742-F1
#
_entry.id   AF-A0A0V1N742-F1
#
_cell.length_a   1.000
_cell.length_b   1.000
_cell.length_c   1.000
_cell.angle_alpha   90.00
_cell.angle_beta   90.00
_cell.angle_gamma   90.00
#
_symmetry.space_group_name_H-M   'P 1'
#
loop_
_entity.id
_entity.type
_entity.pdbx_description
1 polymer ?
#
loop_
_entity_poly.entity_id
_entity_poly.type
_entity_poly.pdbx_seq_one_letter_code
_entity_poly.pdbx_strand_id
1 'polypeptide(L)'
;MLLKVYESYFKETARYIEHHGGLATHGILLGSVFNDAVIIYRALLFKNEVDVYSELGSIWNSLAGGVDIVGVLILETAEQKLHDSHSIISKYLHFIREKFIPETAEHSVVAKHSSSSVDVPNFFAVTNPGSTEVNINLEPVIPQWITAREIQSQLITLKSSLKLQAQIALDVHNSKVNVEKCTIKAFDHLIRNMKQDSNVFIHGPSGSIFGTTAKNSFLNGLKANSTVGDLRTLDENMNGGKSRSLNSMIHAKVIQLSHGKLFTPDLSDDNKFALIADSQNRNYKVYSIPIHLEPVICLQSEVEVNEIHINFEIAIIRLLEQAKQCLLKNCNFESLEFPIPEFTLLLPPPALFFITVCQPRNTSDSDNLEWRNDLHARWNLSTFRSIFRRMNRFVFSDDPKSRLRNVHEALTPPGDESNMATVHGLYEYYHYMQDNFDDRGWGCAYRSFQTIWSWFMLNGYTEKPVPNHRQIQQALADVGDKPKSFIGTKQWIGSMELSYCIDHLLGITCRTLSLNSREELTDWAEELRRHFHSAGTPVMIGGGNLAHTILGVSIDEATGQAKYLVLDPHYTGAEDLKSITQKGWCGWKTVDFWSSGSFYNLLLPLLPDQH
;
A
#
# COMPACT_ATOMS: atom_id res chain seq x y z
N MET A 1 30.15 6.60 -2.40
CA MET A 1 28.72 6.27 -2.23
C MET A 1 28.47 4.84 -2.70
N LEU A 2 27.95 3.96 -1.86
CA LEU A 2 27.41 2.67 -2.30
C LEU A 2 25.94 2.90 -2.66
N LEU A 3 25.62 2.85 -3.96
CA LEU A 3 24.27 3.06 -4.45
C LEU A 3 23.60 1.71 -4.67
N LYS A 4 22.50 1.42 -3.97
CA LYS A 4 21.72 0.20 -4.18
C LYS A 4 20.46 0.54 -4.95
N VAL A 5 20.17 -0.13 -6.05
CA VAL A 5 19.02 0.15 -6.92
C VAL A 5 18.15 -1.09 -7.05
N TYR A 6 16.84 -0.89 -6.95
CA TYR A 6 15.88 -1.96 -7.08
C TYR A 6 15.60 -2.34 -8.55
N GLU A 7 15.86 -3.60 -8.91
CA GLU A 7 15.88 -4.08 -10.31
C GLU A 7 14.49 -4.24 -10.95
N SER A 8 13.50 -4.80 -10.26
CA SER A 8 12.23 -5.19 -10.92
C SER A 8 11.27 -4.04 -11.24
N TYR A 9 11.41 -2.86 -10.60
CA TYR A 9 10.69 -1.65 -11.06
C TYR A 9 11.17 -1.16 -12.42
N PHE A 10 12.39 -1.54 -12.85
CA PHE A 10 12.95 -1.12 -14.13
C PHE A 10 12.19 -1.73 -15.32
N LYS A 11 11.82 -3.03 -15.24
CA LYS A 11 11.09 -3.72 -16.31
C LYS A 11 9.68 -3.15 -16.54
N GLU A 12 9.01 -2.68 -15.48
CA GLU A 12 7.71 -1.99 -15.62
C GLU A 12 7.88 -0.54 -16.08
N THR A 13 8.96 0.14 -15.68
CA THR A 13 9.25 1.53 -16.09
C THR A 13 9.68 1.62 -17.56
N ALA A 14 10.29 0.58 -18.14
CA ALA A 14 10.55 0.51 -19.58
C ALA A 14 9.27 0.69 -20.41
N ARG A 15 8.15 0.05 -19.99
CA ARG A 15 6.83 0.24 -20.62
C ARG A 15 6.30 1.66 -20.45
N TYR A 16 6.61 2.31 -19.32
CA TYR A 16 6.27 3.72 -19.11
C TYR A 16 7.03 4.64 -20.06
N ILE A 17 8.35 4.44 -20.21
CA ILE A 17 9.20 5.21 -21.13
C ILE A 17 8.76 4.99 -22.59
N GLU A 18 8.38 3.76 -22.95
CA GLU A 18 7.84 3.44 -24.27
C GLU A 18 6.49 4.15 -24.55
N HIS A 19 5.60 4.20 -23.56
CA HIS A 19 4.24 4.75 -23.73
C HIS A 19 4.16 6.28 -23.53
N HIS A 20 5.01 6.86 -22.69
CA HIS A 20 4.97 8.28 -22.31
C HIS A 20 6.24 9.05 -22.68
N GLY A 21 7.26 8.42 -23.28
CA GLY A 21 8.56 9.03 -23.57
C GLY A 21 8.53 10.20 -24.55
N GLY A 22 7.43 10.46 -25.26
CA GLY A 22 7.23 11.71 -26.01
C GLY A 22 6.73 12.89 -25.16
N LEU A 23 6.18 12.62 -23.97
CA LEU A 23 5.52 13.60 -23.09
C LEU A 23 6.25 13.82 -21.76
N ALA A 24 7.06 12.84 -21.32
CA ALA A 24 7.75 12.85 -20.03
C ALA A 24 9.24 13.16 -20.20
N THR A 25 9.73 14.17 -19.48
CA THR A 25 11.14 14.61 -19.56
C THR A 25 11.92 14.40 -18.25
N HIS A 26 11.23 14.28 -17.10
CA HIS A 26 11.82 14.18 -15.77
C HIS A 26 10.95 13.36 -14.80
N GLY A 27 11.54 12.86 -13.69
CA GLY A 27 10.87 12.15 -12.59
C GLY A 27 11.66 12.22 -11.28
N ILE A 28 11.23 11.52 -10.22
CA ILE A 28 11.91 11.52 -8.91
C ILE A 28 12.47 10.15 -8.53
N LEU A 29 13.47 10.16 -7.65
CA LEU A 29 14.03 8.96 -7.04
C LEU A 29 13.66 8.95 -5.56
N LEU A 30 13.06 7.85 -5.10
CA LEU A 30 12.69 7.64 -3.71
C LEU A 30 13.72 6.74 -3.02
N GLY A 31 14.02 6.98 -1.75
CA GLY A 31 14.97 6.14 -1.03
C GLY A 31 15.07 6.37 0.47
N SER A 32 15.92 5.56 1.10
CA SER A 32 16.32 5.70 2.51
C SER A 32 17.63 6.50 2.59
N VAL A 33 17.73 7.44 3.55
CA VAL A 33 18.73 8.54 3.55
C VAL A 33 20.08 8.18 4.21
N PHE A 34 20.27 6.98 4.76
CA PHE A 34 21.47 6.66 5.55
C PHE A 34 22.59 6.04 4.69
N ASN A 35 23.78 6.67 4.63
CA ASN A 35 25.12 6.27 4.11
C ASN A 35 25.24 5.44 2.79
N ASP A 36 24.27 4.57 2.50
CA ASP A 36 24.03 3.80 1.29
C ASP A 36 22.60 4.13 0.77
N ALA A 37 22.47 4.93 -0.28
CA ALA A 37 21.16 5.25 -0.85
C ALA A 37 20.54 3.98 -1.46
N VAL A 38 19.41 3.52 -0.92
CA VAL A 38 18.54 2.53 -1.57
C VAL A 38 17.54 3.27 -2.42
N ILE A 39 17.69 3.22 -3.74
CA ILE A 39 16.80 3.90 -4.68
C ILE A 39 15.71 2.95 -5.18
N ILE A 40 14.48 3.35 -4.91
CA ILE A 40 13.28 2.79 -5.53
C ILE A 40 12.99 3.66 -6.75
N TYR A 41 13.27 3.08 -7.91
CA TYR A 41 13.13 3.76 -9.18
C TYR A 41 11.66 3.84 -9.58
N ARG A 42 11.10 5.05 -9.64
CA ARG A 42 9.78 5.27 -10.22
C ARG A 42 9.72 6.63 -10.91
N ALA A 43 9.71 6.63 -12.24
CA ALA A 43 9.50 7.86 -12.99
C ALA A 43 8.09 8.40 -12.68
N LEU A 44 8.00 9.61 -12.12
CA LEU A 44 6.75 10.33 -11.87
C LEU A 44 6.63 11.47 -12.88
N LEU A 45 5.45 11.68 -13.46
CA LEU A 45 5.23 12.71 -14.48
C LEU A 45 4.77 14.01 -13.84
N PHE A 46 5.52 15.10 -14.03
CA PHE A 46 5.01 16.44 -13.73
C PHE A 46 4.06 16.90 -14.83
N LYS A 47 2.86 17.32 -14.45
CA LYS A 47 1.87 17.85 -15.41
C LYS A 47 2.22 19.26 -15.91
N ASN A 48 2.94 20.06 -15.11
CA ASN A 48 3.27 21.45 -15.42
C ASN A 48 4.53 21.93 -14.66
N GLU A 49 5.50 22.55 -15.34
CA GLU A 49 6.72 23.07 -14.70
C GLU A 49 6.46 24.12 -13.61
N VAL A 50 5.31 24.80 -13.68
CA VAL A 50 4.94 25.87 -12.75
C VAL A 50 4.53 25.32 -11.36
N ASP A 51 4.02 24.09 -11.27
CA ASP A 51 3.41 23.54 -10.03
C ASP A 51 4.19 22.35 -9.42
N VAL A 52 5.42 22.14 -9.90
CA VAL A 52 6.32 21.05 -9.45
C VAL A 52 6.48 21.00 -7.94
N TYR A 53 6.56 22.15 -7.27
CA TYR A 53 6.80 22.24 -5.83
C TYR A 53 5.61 21.72 -5.01
N SER A 54 4.37 22.00 -5.43
CA SER A 54 3.20 21.51 -4.71
C SER A 54 3.01 20.01 -4.95
N GLU A 55 3.32 19.54 -6.16
CA GLU A 55 3.26 18.13 -6.53
C GLU A 55 4.28 17.31 -5.72
N LEU A 56 5.54 17.77 -5.66
CA LEU A 56 6.60 17.19 -4.84
C LEU A 56 6.23 17.19 -3.36
N GLY A 57 5.70 18.31 -2.84
CA GLY A 57 5.21 18.38 -1.47
C GLY A 57 4.11 17.35 -1.19
N SER A 58 3.17 17.17 -2.12
CA SER A 58 2.12 16.17 -1.99
C SER A 58 2.65 14.73 -2.03
N ILE A 59 3.62 14.43 -2.89
CA ILE A 59 4.26 13.11 -2.96
C ILE A 59 5.00 12.85 -1.66
N TRP A 60 5.85 13.79 -1.23
CA TRP A 60 6.62 13.69 0.01
C TRP A 60 5.74 13.48 1.24
N ASN A 61 4.65 14.26 1.35
CA ASN A 61 3.69 14.13 2.44
C ASN A 61 2.98 12.77 2.48
N SER A 62 2.95 12.04 1.36
CA SER A 62 2.30 10.73 1.27
C SER A 62 3.24 9.58 1.64
N LEU A 63 4.56 9.80 1.72
CA LEU A 63 5.55 8.78 2.05
C LEU A 63 5.60 8.47 3.56
N ALA A 64 5.83 7.20 3.90
CA ALA A 64 6.20 6.79 5.25
C ALA A 64 7.49 7.48 5.73
N GLY A 65 7.64 7.66 7.05
CA GLY A 65 8.90 8.16 7.62
C GLY A 65 10.06 7.19 7.34
N GLY A 66 11.28 7.68 7.23
CA GLY A 66 12.45 6.90 6.79
C GLY A 66 12.55 6.71 5.27
N VAL A 67 11.51 7.07 4.51
CA VAL A 67 11.54 7.15 3.05
C VAL A 67 11.42 8.62 2.62
N ASP A 68 12.33 9.05 1.74
CA ASP A 68 12.40 10.42 1.25
C ASP A 68 12.69 10.49 -0.26
N ILE A 69 12.61 11.69 -0.81
CA ILE A 69 13.02 12.03 -2.17
C ILE A 69 14.54 12.26 -2.13
N VAL A 70 15.30 11.33 -2.70
CA VAL A 70 16.77 11.32 -2.63
C VAL A 70 17.44 11.83 -3.91
N GLY A 71 16.64 12.11 -4.95
CA GLY A 71 17.17 12.45 -6.26
C GLY A 71 16.14 12.69 -7.35
N VAL A 72 16.65 12.93 -8.54
CA VAL A 72 15.88 13.24 -9.76
C VAL A 72 16.26 12.28 -10.87
N LEU A 73 15.27 11.86 -11.65
CA LEU A 73 15.43 11.13 -12.89
C LEU A 73 15.23 12.08 -14.07
N ILE A 74 16.06 11.96 -15.09
CA ILE A 74 15.96 12.67 -16.35
C ILE A 74 15.75 11.65 -17.46
N LEU A 75 14.70 11.86 -18.25
CA LEU A 75 14.39 11.06 -19.43
C LEU A 75 14.75 11.88 -20.65
N GLU A 76 15.82 11.51 -21.33
CA GLU A 76 16.25 12.13 -22.59
C GLU A 76 15.41 11.58 -23.74
N THR A 77 14.73 12.45 -24.47
CA THR A 77 13.87 12.08 -25.61
C THR A 77 14.54 12.46 -26.94
N ALA A 78 14.17 11.80 -28.03
CA ALA A 78 14.73 12.08 -29.36
C ALA A 78 14.45 13.53 -29.84
N GLU A 79 13.34 14.13 -29.40
CA GLU A 79 12.91 15.49 -29.78
C GLU A 79 13.46 16.58 -28.84
N GLN A 80 13.79 16.23 -27.58
CA GLN A 80 14.40 17.12 -26.61
C GLN A 80 15.70 16.51 -26.07
N LYS A 81 16.79 16.67 -26.84
CA LYS A 81 18.13 16.61 -26.24
C LYS A 81 18.22 17.78 -25.27
N LEU A 82 18.07 17.52 -23.97
CA LEU A 82 18.10 18.54 -22.93
C LEU A 82 19.49 19.21 -22.89
N HIS A 83 19.72 20.18 -23.77
CA HIS A 83 20.89 21.06 -23.74
C HIS A 83 20.94 21.89 -22.43
N ASP A 84 19.85 21.91 -21.65
CA ASP A 84 19.68 22.59 -20.35
C ASP A 84 19.69 21.67 -19.11
N SER A 85 20.22 20.44 -19.19
CA SER A 85 20.18 19.49 -18.06
C SER A 85 20.73 20.03 -16.74
N HIS A 86 21.80 20.82 -16.73
CA HIS A 86 22.36 21.32 -15.46
C HIS A 86 21.51 22.38 -14.76
N SER A 87 20.85 23.28 -15.49
CA SER A 87 19.98 24.32 -14.90
C SER A 87 18.76 23.69 -14.22
N ILE A 88 18.14 22.72 -14.90
CA ILE A 88 16.99 21.98 -14.39
C ILE A 88 17.42 21.12 -13.20
N ILE A 89 18.49 20.33 -13.31
CA ILE A 89 19.03 19.56 -12.18
C ILE A 89 19.30 20.48 -10.97
N SER A 90 19.90 21.66 -11.19
CA SER A 90 20.22 22.61 -10.12
C SER A 90 18.96 23.07 -9.39
N LYS A 91 17.94 23.48 -10.15
CA LYS A 91 16.66 23.93 -9.60
C LYS A 91 15.96 22.83 -8.78
N TYR A 92 15.92 21.60 -9.28
CA TYR A 92 15.28 20.48 -8.59
C TYR A 92 16.07 20.03 -7.36
N LEU A 93 17.38 19.85 -7.48
CA LEU A 93 18.22 19.43 -6.36
C LEU A 93 18.26 20.47 -5.25
N HIS A 94 18.29 21.76 -5.61
CA HIS A 94 18.21 22.85 -4.64
C HIS A 94 16.91 22.77 -3.84
N PHE A 95 15.76 22.64 -4.51
CA PHE A 95 14.47 22.51 -3.84
C PHE A 95 14.37 21.26 -2.96
N ILE A 96 14.82 20.11 -3.48
CA ILE A 96 14.81 18.85 -2.74
C ILE A 96 15.64 18.97 -1.46
N ARG A 97 16.82 19.60 -1.53
CA ARG A 97 17.68 19.85 -0.35
C ARG A 97 17.09 20.89 0.61
N GLU A 98 16.49 21.96 0.10
CA GLU A 98 15.91 23.00 0.97
C GLU A 98 14.71 22.47 1.77
N LYS A 99 13.93 21.53 1.20
CA LYS A 99 12.64 21.12 1.76
C LYS A 99 12.58 19.70 2.30
N PHE A 100 13.36 18.76 1.78
CA PHE A 100 13.12 17.32 2.00
C PHE A 100 14.35 16.54 2.47
N ILE A 101 15.53 16.82 1.93
CA ILE A 101 16.77 16.15 2.37
C ILE A 101 17.45 16.96 3.48
N PRO A 102 17.84 16.34 4.61
CA PRO A 102 18.61 17.03 5.66
C PRO A 102 19.91 17.67 5.15
N GLU A 103 20.32 18.80 5.73
CA GLU A 103 21.60 19.48 5.40
C GLU A 103 22.82 18.56 5.57
N THR A 104 22.71 17.50 6.39
CA THR A 104 23.76 16.52 6.66
C THR A 104 23.97 15.50 5.54
N ALA A 105 23.07 15.42 4.55
CA ALA A 105 23.25 14.51 3.43
C ALA A 105 24.34 15.03 2.47
N GLU A 106 25.42 14.28 2.34
CA GLU A 106 26.59 14.67 1.55
C GLU A 106 26.28 14.71 0.04
N HIS A 107 25.44 13.78 -0.45
CA HIS A 107 25.18 13.60 -1.87
C HIS A 107 23.69 13.49 -2.20
N SER A 108 23.30 14.00 -3.37
CA SER A 108 22.00 13.71 -4.01
C SER A 108 22.25 12.84 -5.24
N VAL A 109 21.25 12.09 -5.70
CA VAL A 109 21.40 11.20 -6.86
C VAL A 109 20.68 11.75 -8.08
N VAL A 110 21.36 11.72 -9.23
CA VAL A 110 20.77 12.02 -10.54
C VAL A 110 20.85 10.76 -11.39
N ALA A 111 19.74 10.35 -11.98
CA ALA A 111 19.69 9.27 -12.95
C ALA A 111 19.34 9.84 -14.32
N LYS A 112 20.03 9.39 -15.39
CA LYS A 112 19.74 9.77 -16.78
C LYS A 112 19.44 8.53 -17.60
N HIS A 113 18.33 8.52 -18.33
CA HIS A 113 17.94 7.43 -19.23
C HIS A 113 17.53 7.98 -20.59
N SER A 114 17.98 7.36 -21.68
CA SER A 114 17.58 7.74 -23.04
C SER A 114 16.40 6.89 -23.50
N SER A 115 15.37 7.51 -24.09
CA SER A 115 14.23 6.80 -24.65
C SER A 115 14.60 5.86 -25.81
N SER A 116 15.80 6.00 -26.39
CA SER A 116 16.30 5.18 -27.50
C SER A 116 17.15 3.99 -27.05
N SER A 117 17.39 3.82 -25.75
CA SER A 117 18.23 2.76 -25.18
C SER A 117 17.38 1.76 -24.40
N VAL A 118 17.66 0.47 -24.61
CA VAL A 118 17.11 -0.63 -23.81
C VAL A 118 17.94 -0.85 -22.53
N ASP A 119 18.98 -0.02 -22.32
CA ASP A 119 19.95 -0.15 -21.25
C ASP A 119 19.50 0.56 -19.95
N VAL A 120 20.16 0.19 -18.87
CA VAL A 120 20.05 0.75 -17.52
C VAL A 120 20.27 2.28 -17.49
N PRO A 121 19.58 3.06 -16.61
CA PRO A 121 19.87 4.47 -16.43
C PRO A 121 21.30 4.67 -15.93
N ASN A 122 21.98 5.71 -16.42
CA ASN A 122 23.26 6.14 -15.88
C ASN A 122 23.02 6.91 -14.58
N PHE A 123 23.62 6.46 -13.48
CA PHE A 123 23.51 7.10 -12.17
C PHE A 123 24.72 7.99 -11.89
N PHE A 124 24.46 9.14 -11.28
CA PHE A 124 25.45 10.14 -10.93
C PHE A 124 25.21 10.63 -9.50
N ALA A 125 26.27 10.77 -8.71
CA ALA A 125 26.25 11.48 -7.46
C ALA A 125 26.48 12.98 -7.71
N VAL A 126 25.74 13.82 -6.98
CA VAL A 126 25.92 15.27 -6.97
C VAL A 126 26.30 15.71 -5.57
N THR A 127 27.53 16.21 -5.46
CA THR A 127 28.11 16.75 -4.22
C THR A 127 27.77 18.23 -4.08
N ASN A 128 27.37 18.63 -2.88
CA ASN A 128 26.90 19.94 -2.44
C ASN A 128 27.19 21.14 -3.38
N PRO A 129 26.24 21.56 -4.25
CA PRO A 129 26.36 22.82 -4.95
C PRO A 129 25.96 23.91 -3.95
N GLY A 130 26.93 24.50 -3.25
CA GLY A 130 26.70 25.59 -2.30
C GLY A 130 26.12 26.88 -2.91
N SER A 131 25.70 26.85 -4.18
CA SER A 131 25.08 27.93 -4.93
C SER A 131 24.22 27.37 -6.09
N THR A 132 23.26 28.15 -6.58
CA THR A 132 22.54 27.93 -7.85
C THR A 132 23.45 28.14 -9.08
N GLU A 133 24.67 27.60 -9.04
CA GLU A 133 25.59 27.66 -10.18
C GLU A 133 25.23 26.61 -11.23
N VAL A 134 25.46 26.99 -12.48
CA VAL A 134 25.11 26.24 -13.71
C VAL A 134 26.03 25.03 -13.94
N ASN A 135 27.11 24.88 -13.15
CA ASN A 135 28.10 23.81 -13.29
C ASN A 135 27.98 22.78 -12.15
N ILE A 136 27.06 21.83 -12.32
CA ILE A 136 26.93 20.69 -11.42
C ILE A 136 27.97 19.63 -11.81
N ASN A 137 28.81 19.22 -10.86
CA ASN A 137 29.68 18.07 -11.06
C ASN A 137 28.85 16.78 -10.92
N LEU A 138 28.77 16.00 -12.01
CA LEU A 138 28.12 14.70 -12.05
C LEU A 138 29.18 13.61 -11.96
N GLU A 139 29.33 13.01 -10.79
CA GLU A 139 30.26 11.89 -10.59
C GLU A 139 29.55 10.57 -10.91
N PRO A 140 30.00 9.79 -11.91
CA PRO A 140 29.33 8.55 -12.28
C PRO A 140 29.39 7.52 -11.14
N VAL A 141 28.28 6.83 -10.91
CA VAL A 141 28.15 5.81 -9.87
C VAL A 141 27.62 4.53 -10.50
N ILE A 142 28.28 3.41 -10.21
CA ILE A 142 27.80 2.09 -10.61
C ILE A 142 26.83 1.60 -9.51
N PRO A 143 25.54 1.40 -9.82
CA PRO A 143 24.61 0.88 -8.84
C PRO A 143 24.85 -0.61 -8.59
N GLN A 144 24.66 -1.02 -7.33
CA GLN A 144 24.47 -2.41 -6.95
C GLN A 144 22.98 -2.74 -7.09
N TRP A 145 22.64 -3.68 -7.96
CA TRP A 145 21.27 -4.15 -8.11
C TRP A 145 20.88 -5.06 -6.97
N ILE A 146 19.69 -4.83 -6.42
CA ILE A 146 19.12 -5.63 -5.35
C ILE A 146 17.65 -5.98 -5.65
N THR A 147 17.22 -7.11 -5.10
CA THR A 147 15.86 -7.65 -5.27
C THR A 147 14.88 -7.11 -4.23
N ALA A 148 13.58 -7.34 -4.45
CA ALA A 148 12.51 -6.80 -3.60
C ALA A 148 12.60 -7.43 -2.22
N ARG A 149 12.83 -8.74 -2.22
CA ARG A 149 13.00 -9.58 -1.04
C ARG A 149 14.21 -9.15 -0.23
N GLU A 150 15.33 -8.77 -0.88
CA GLU A 150 16.51 -8.26 -0.18
C GLU A 150 16.23 -6.92 0.51
N ILE A 151 15.58 -5.95 -0.16
CA ILE A 151 15.18 -4.68 0.46
C ILE A 151 14.22 -4.92 1.62
N GLN A 152 13.17 -5.69 1.40
CA GLN A 152 12.15 -5.97 2.40
C GLN A 152 12.73 -6.69 3.63
N SER A 153 13.75 -7.55 3.45
CA SER A 153 14.41 -8.22 4.56
C SER A 153 15.24 -7.27 5.45
N GLN A 154 15.68 -6.14 4.88
CA GLN A 154 16.47 -5.13 5.56
C GLN A 154 15.59 -4.08 6.25
N LEU A 155 14.40 -3.79 5.70
CA LEU A 155 13.47 -2.80 6.24
C LEU A 155 12.65 -3.35 7.41
N ILE A 156 12.57 -2.56 8.47
CA ILE A 156 11.73 -2.79 9.65
C ILE A 156 10.66 -1.70 9.66
N THR A 157 9.40 -2.14 9.71
CA THR A 157 8.25 -1.24 9.78
C THR A 157 7.86 -1.02 11.24
N LEU A 158 7.76 0.23 11.65
CA LEU A 158 7.20 0.62 12.94
C LEU A 158 5.96 1.49 12.71
N LYS A 159 4.93 1.30 13.54
CA LYS A 159 3.69 2.08 13.49
C LYS A 159 3.36 2.67 14.86
N SER A 160 2.64 3.79 14.86
CA SER A 160 2.01 4.33 16.05
C SER A 160 0.57 4.76 15.77
N SER A 161 -0.15 5.18 16.81
CA SER A 161 -1.51 5.70 16.69
C SER A 161 -1.68 6.90 17.61
N LEU A 162 -2.20 8.00 17.06
CA LEU A 162 -2.40 9.25 17.78
C LEU A 162 -3.82 9.78 17.52
N LYS A 163 -4.44 10.30 18.58
CA LYS A 163 -5.73 11.00 18.50
C LYS A 163 -5.50 12.46 18.87
N LEU A 164 -5.68 13.34 17.90
CA LEU A 164 -5.46 14.78 18.01
C LEU A 164 -6.77 15.53 17.72
N GLN A 165 -6.78 16.82 18.03
CA GLN A 165 -7.86 17.72 17.67
C GLN A 165 -7.28 19.02 17.11
N ALA A 166 -7.72 19.41 15.91
CA ALA A 166 -7.47 20.75 15.39
C ALA A 166 -8.59 21.67 15.85
N GLN A 167 -8.22 22.74 16.58
CA GLN A 167 -9.16 23.74 17.05
C GLN A 167 -9.10 24.98 16.17
N ILE A 168 -10.17 25.23 15.42
CA ILE A 168 -10.29 26.36 14.49
C ILE A 168 -11.21 27.39 15.14
N ALA A 169 -10.67 28.53 15.54
CA ALA A 169 -11.42 29.63 16.13
C ALA A 169 -11.79 30.66 15.06
N LEU A 170 -13.08 30.92 14.87
CA LEU A 170 -13.59 31.88 13.88
C LEU A 170 -14.30 33.05 14.55
N ASP A 171 -14.00 34.27 14.09
CA ASP A 171 -14.74 35.47 14.51
C ASP A 171 -16.14 35.47 13.87
N VAL A 172 -17.17 35.66 14.69
CA VAL A 172 -18.58 35.64 14.28
C VAL A 172 -18.93 36.79 13.31
N HIS A 173 -18.14 37.87 13.28
CA HIS A 173 -18.45 39.07 12.48
C HIS A 173 -17.71 39.16 11.14
N ASN A 174 -16.76 38.28 10.85
CA ASN A 174 -15.95 38.32 9.62
C ASN A 174 -15.60 36.90 9.14
N SER A 175 -16.55 36.23 8.48
CA SER A 175 -16.53 34.77 8.33
C SER A 175 -15.65 34.23 7.19
N LYS A 176 -15.70 34.77 5.96
CA LYS A 176 -15.09 34.09 4.80
C LYS A 176 -13.56 34.21 4.72
N VAL A 177 -12.98 35.41 4.82
CA VAL A 177 -11.51 35.64 4.70
C VAL A 177 -10.73 35.11 5.91
N ASN A 178 -11.44 34.72 6.98
CA ASN A 178 -10.85 34.30 8.24
C ASN A 178 -10.69 32.76 8.35
N VAL A 179 -11.54 31.97 7.70
CA VAL A 179 -11.56 30.50 7.93
C VAL A 179 -10.29 29.81 7.43
N GLU A 180 -9.86 30.10 6.21
CA GLU A 180 -8.62 29.55 5.64
C GLU A 180 -7.42 29.89 6.54
N LYS A 181 -7.27 31.17 6.91
CA LYS A 181 -6.19 31.63 7.78
C LYS A 181 -6.23 30.99 9.16
N CYS A 182 -7.41 30.87 9.77
CA CYS A 182 -7.56 30.19 11.06
C CYS A 182 -7.29 28.70 10.97
N THR A 183 -7.65 28.05 9.86
CA THR A 183 -7.33 26.65 9.60
C THR A 183 -5.82 26.48 9.51
N ILE A 184 -5.13 27.28 8.69
CA ILE A 184 -3.67 27.26 8.57
C ILE A 184 -3.02 27.44 9.94
N LYS A 185 -3.40 28.49 10.69
CA LYS A 185 -2.87 28.75 12.04
C LYS A 185 -3.08 27.57 13.02
N ALA A 186 -4.25 26.93 12.97
CA ALA A 186 -4.56 25.80 13.83
C ALA A 186 -3.64 24.59 13.55
N PHE A 187 -3.43 24.26 12.28
CA PHE A 187 -2.52 23.18 11.89
C PHE A 187 -1.05 23.53 12.11
N ASP A 188 -0.62 24.77 11.84
CA ASP A 188 0.74 25.22 12.12
C ASP A 188 1.05 25.19 13.62
N HIS A 189 0.06 25.44 14.48
CA HIS A 189 0.19 25.25 15.91
C HIS A 189 0.33 23.76 16.29
N LEU A 190 -0.52 22.88 15.73
CA LEU A 190 -0.40 21.44 15.95
C LEU A 190 0.97 20.90 15.51
N ILE A 191 1.44 21.29 14.33
CA ILE A 191 2.76 20.91 13.80
C ILE A 191 3.86 21.38 14.74
N ARG A 192 3.83 22.64 15.20
CA ARG A 192 4.82 23.14 16.18
C ARG A 192 4.80 22.36 17.49
N ASN A 193 3.63 21.95 17.97
CA ASN A 193 3.53 21.15 19.19
C ASN A 193 4.07 19.72 19.00
N MET A 194 3.98 19.16 17.79
CA MET A 194 4.56 17.85 17.47
C MET A 194 6.09 17.89 17.33
N LYS A 195 6.66 19.05 17.01
CA LYS A 195 8.11 19.29 16.99
C LYS A 195 8.74 19.54 18.37
N GLN A 196 7.95 19.50 19.44
CA GLN A 196 8.48 19.71 20.80
C GLN A 196 9.13 18.42 21.33
N ASP A 197 10.21 18.58 22.08
CA ASP A 197 10.95 17.51 22.79
C ASP A 197 10.12 16.74 23.85
N SER A 198 8.83 17.04 24.00
CA SER A 198 7.95 16.32 24.90
C SER A 198 7.38 15.04 24.27
N ASN A 199 7.41 14.89 22.94
CA ASN A 199 6.85 13.72 22.28
C ASN A 199 7.76 12.50 22.43
N VAL A 200 7.18 11.35 22.78
CA VAL A 200 7.92 10.09 22.93
C VAL A 200 7.16 8.93 22.32
N PHE A 201 7.90 7.91 21.90
CA PHE A 201 7.37 6.65 21.42
C PHE A 201 7.80 5.52 22.35
N ILE A 202 6.87 4.66 22.73
CA ILE A 202 7.06 3.68 23.79
C ILE A 202 6.82 2.29 23.22
N HIS A 203 7.83 1.43 23.29
CA HIS A 203 7.68 0.01 23.03
C HIS A 203 7.06 -0.66 24.26
N GLY A 204 5.76 -0.93 24.18
CA GLY A 204 4.97 -1.44 25.31
C GLY A 204 5.56 -2.67 26.00
N PRO A 205 5.95 -3.74 25.27
CA PRO A 205 6.48 -4.96 25.89
C PRO A 205 7.74 -4.78 26.72
N SER A 206 8.69 -3.93 26.28
CA SER A 206 9.93 -3.69 27.03
C SER A 206 9.90 -2.45 27.93
N GLY A 207 8.92 -1.57 27.75
CA GLY A 207 8.90 -0.24 28.36
C GLY A 207 9.95 0.71 27.79
N SER A 208 10.63 0.34 26.70
CA SER A 208 11.66 1.21 26.10
C SER A 208 11.03 2.47 25.52
N ILE A 209 11.60 3.63 25.85
CA ILE A 209 11.13 4.95 25.43
C ILE A 209 12.11 5.50 24.40
N PHE A 210 11.59 6.08 23.32
CA PHE A 210 12.33 6.72 22.24
C PHE A 210 11.88 8.19 22.13
N GLY A 211 12.78 9.13 22.41
CA GLY A 211 12.48 10.56 22.33
C GLY A 211 13.70 11.46 22.49
N THR A 212 13.51 12.75 22.28
CA THR A 212 14.52 13.79 22.52
C THR A 212 14.25 14.51 23.84
N THR A 213 15.26 15.19 24.40
CA THR A 213 15.09 16.09 25.54
C THR A 213 15.79 17.41 25.25
N ALA A 214 15.35 18.49 25.90
CA ALA A 214 15.91 19.84 25.74
C ALA A 214 17.43 19.97 26.01
N LYS A 215 18.09 18.93 26.51
CA LYS A 215 19.55 18.85 26.72
C LYS A 215 20.27 17.98 25.68
N ASN A 216 19.63 17.64 24.57
CA ASN A 216 20.15 16.81 23.47
C ASN A 216 20.61 15.39 23.86
N SER A 217 20.29 14.90 25.07
CA SER A 217 20.48 13.49 25.41
C SER A 217 19.25 12.71 24.95
N PHE A 218 19.39 11.94 23.86
CA PHE A 218 18.36 11.01 23.40
C PHE A 218 17.92 10.10 24.57
N LEU A 219 16.61 9.96 24.75
CA LEU A 219 16.02 8.94 25.61
C LEU A 219 15.86 7.70 24.75
N ASN A 220 16.72 6.71 24.95
CA ASN A 220 16.53 5.37 24.42
C ASN A 220 16.42 4.38 25.59
N GLY A 221 15.43 3.49 25.52
CA GLY A 221 15.29 2.39 26.47
C GLY A 221 16.13 1.15 26.11
N LEU A 222 17.13 1.33 25.23
CA LEU A 222 18.07 0.32 24.77
C LEU A 222 19.50 0.83 25.04
N LYS A 223 20.54 0.10 24.64
CA LYS A 223 21.91 0.65 24.73
C LYS A 223 22.07 1.75 23.68
N ALA A 224 22.94 2.73 23.94
CA ALA A 224 23.12 3.89 23.06
C ALA A 224 23.52 3.52 21.61
N ASN A 225 24.18 2.39 21.42
CA ASN A 225 24.61 1.86 20.12
C ASN A 225 23.67 0.78 19.56
N SER A 226 22.46 0.63 20.12
CA SER A 226 21.49 -0.36 19.64
C SER A 226 20.87 0.07 18.32
N THR A 227 20.59 -0.92 17.47
CA THR A 227 19.97 -0.71 16.16
C THR A 227 18.48 -1.04 16.17
N VAL A 228 17.76 -0.62 15.12
CA VAL A 228 16.36 -1.01 14.92
C VAL A 228 16.24 -2.54 14.77
N GLY A 229 17.26 -3.21 14.23
CA GLY A 229 17.37 -4.68 14.21
C GLY A 229 17.42 -5.31 15.60
N ASP A 230 18.11 -4.69 16.55
CA ASP A 230 18.10 -5.11 17.96
C ASP A 230 16.70 -4.97 18.58
N LEU A 231 16.01 -3.87 18.28
CA LEU A 231 14.63 -3.65 18.74
C LEU A 231 13.67 -4.71 18.17
N ARG A 232 13.79 -5.06 16.88
CA ARG A 232 13.03 -6.16 16.29
C ARG A 232 13.29 -7.44 17.05
N THR A 233 14.56 -7.81 17.26
CA THR A 233 14.96 -9.02 18.00
C THR A 233 14.35 -9.05 19.40
N LEU A 234 14.38 -7.92 20.11
CA LEU A 234 13.76 -7.76 21.42
C LEU A 234 12.24 -7.97 21.38
N ASP A 235 11.54 -7.36 20.42
CA ASP A 235 10.09 -7.53 20.23
C ASP A 235 9.72 -9.00 19.97
N GLU A 236 10.49 -9.73 19.15
CA GLU A 236 10.23 -11.16 18.90
C GLU A 236 10.35 -12.00 20.16
N ASN A 237 11.41 -11.75 20.94
CA ASN A 237 11.65 -12.48 22.18
C ASN A 237 10.54 -12.20 23.20
N MET A 238 10.13 -10.94 23.36
CA MET A 238 9.09 -10.53 24.32
C MET A 238 7.68 -10.99 23.90
N ASN A 239 7.41 -11.11 22.59
CA ASN A 239 6.16 -11.62 22.06
C ASN A 239 6.14 -13.16 21.88
N GLY A 240 7.08 -13.86 22.51
CA GLY A 240 7.07 -15.32 22.67
C GLY A 240 7.73 -16.11 21.54
N GLY A 241 8.66 -15.52 20.79
CA GLY A 241 9.48 -16.19 19.76
C GLY A 241 8.70 -16.78 18.58
N LYS A 242 7.37 -16.67 18.59
CA LYS A 242 6.54 -16.94 17.44
C LYS A 242 6.82 -15.80 16.47
N SER A 243 7.61 -16.10 15.44
CA SER A 243 7.49 -15.40 14.17
C SER A 243 6.00 -15.43 13.83
N ARG A 244 5.29 -14.34 14.16
CA ARG A 244 3.94 -14.11 13.68
C ARG A 244 4.16 -13.71 12.24
N SER A 245 4.38 -14.70 11.37
CA SER A 245 4.57 -14.46 9.95
C SER A 245 3.32 -13.72 9.49
N LEU A 246 3.45 -12.42 9.25
CA LEU A 246 2.37 -11.67 8.63
C LEU A 246 2.01 -12.39 7.33
N ASN A 247 0.71 -12.52 7.13
CA ASN A 247 0.03 -13.22 6.05
C ASN A 247 0.17 -12.51 4.69
N SER A 248 1.35 -11.97 4.41
CA SER A 248 1.88 -11.59 3.10
C SER A 248 3.39 -11.40 3.30
N MET A 249 4.22 -11.89 2.38
CA MET A 249 5.69 -11.82 2.53
C MET A 249 6.25 -10.38 2.56
N ILE A 250 5.40 -9.40 2.30
CA ILE A 250 5.81 -8.10 1.78
C ILE A 250 6.21 -7.11 2.89
N HIS A 251 5.74 -7.28 4.13
CA HIS A 251 6.25 -6.56 5.31
C HIS A 251 6.14 -7.47 6.54
N ALA A 252 7.09 -8.40 6.66
CA ALA A 252 6.97 -9.59 7.50
C ALA A 252 6.90 -9.36 9.02
N LYS A 253 7.02 -8.13 9.53
CA LYS A 253 6.79 -7.82 10.95
C LYS A 253 6.63 -6.33 11.18
N VAL A 254 5.65 -5.94 11.99
CA VAL A 254 5.38 -4.54 12.32
C VAL A 254 5.46 -4.34 13.82
N ILE A 255 6.31 -3.41 14.25
CA ILE A 255 6.47 -3.06 15.65
C ILE A 255 5.49 -1.94 15.99
N GLN A 256 4.54 -2.21 16.88
CA GLN A 256 3.62 -1.19 17.39
C GLN A 256 4.27 -0.43 18.54
N LEU A 257 4.43 0.88 18.38
CA LEU A 257 4.81 1.79 19.46
C LEU A 257 3.61 2.63 19.90
N SER A 258 3.50 2.87 21.20
CA SER A 258 2.53 3.82 21.76
C SER A 258 3.11 5.23 21.74
N HIS A 259 2.32 6.23 21.36
CA HIS A 259 2.71 7.63 21.52
C HIS A 259 2.44 8.10 22.96
N GLY A 260 3.34 8.91 23.50
CA GLY A 260 3.20 9.56 24.79
C GLY A 260 3.75 10.98 24.77
N LYS A 261 3.46 11.73 25.84
CA LYS A 261 4.10 13.02 26.12
C LYS A 261 4.77 12.99 27.50
N LEU A 262 6.00 13.49 27.57
CA LEU A 262 6.70 13.71 28.82
C LEU A 262 6.11 14.94 29.53
N PHE A 263 5.69 14.74 30.77
CA PHE A 263 5.30 15.84 31.65
C PHE A 263 6.54 16.34 32.38
N THR A 264 6.99 17.56 32.06
CA THR A 264 7.98 18.25 32.89
C THR A 264 7.27 18.90 34.08
N PRO A 265 7.71 18.69 35.33
CA PRO A 265 7.07 19.25 36.52
C PRO A 265 7.04 20.80 36.57
N ASP A 266 7.93 21.45 35.83
CA ASP A 266 8.03 22.91 35.76
C ASP A 266 7.50 23.41 34.43
N LEU A 267 6.20 23.70 34.39
CA LEU A 267 5.56 24.80 33.67
C LEU A 267 4.08 24.73 34.01
N SER A 268 3.57 25.81 34.61
CA SER A 268 2.15 26.05 34.83
C SER A 268 1.36 25.71 33.56
N ASP A 269 0.55 24.68 33.67
CA ASP A 269 -0.14 24.01 32.58
C ASP A 269 -1.29 24.89 32.05
N ASP A 270 -0.94 25.91 31.27
CA ASP A 270 -1.84 26.56 30.32
C ASP A 270 -1.85 25.80 28.96
N ASN A 271 -1.56 24.48 28.95
CA ASN A 271 -1.79 23.61 27.79
C ASN A 271 -3.29 23.29 27.59
N LYS A 272 -4.14 24.30 27.69
CA LYS A 272 -5.35 24.34 26.89
C LYS A 272 -4.89 24.77 25.51
N PHE A 273 -4.94 23.85 24.54
CA PHE A 273 -4.86 24.10 23.09
C PHE A 273 -5.08 25.59 22.78
N ALA A 274 -3.98 26.34 22.58
CA ALA A 274 -4.04 27.79 22.70
C ALA A 274 -4.95 28.35 21.59
N LEU A 275 -6.15 28.76 21.99
CA LEU A 275 -7.05 29.52 21.16
C LEU A 275 -6.35 30.85 20.88
N ILE A 276 -5.83 31.04 19.66
CA ILE A 276 -5.35 32.35 19.22
C ILE A 276 -6.61 33.17 18.90
N ALA A 277 -7.30 33.62 19.95
CA ALA A 277 -8.32 34.65 19.88
C ALA A 277 -7.61 36.01 19.89
N ASP A 278 -7.90 36.86 18.91
CA ASP A 278 -7.50 38.26 18.96
C ASP A 278 -8.20 38.89 20.17
N SER A 279 -7.42 39.40 21.12
CA SER A 279 -7.91 39.96 22.38
C SER A 279 -8.91 41.13 22.22
N GLN A 280 -9.07 41.65 21.00
CA GLN A 280 -9.91 42.82 20.72
C GLN A 280 -11.37 42.50 20.36
N ASN A 281 -11.72 41.27 19.94
CA ASN A 281 -13.10 40.88 19.62
C ASN A 281 -13.57 39.70 20.49
N ARG A 282 -14.72 39.82 21.17
CA ARG A 282 -15.14 38.87 22.22
C ARG A 282 -16.07 37.73 21.76
N ASN A 283 -16.36 37.60 20.46
CA ASN A 283 -17.30 36.59 19.95
C ASN A 283 -16.62 35.64 18.95
N TYR A 284 -16.13 34.51 19.45
CA TYR A 284 -15.55 33.42 18.65
C TYR A 284 -16.42 32.17 18.69
N LYS A 285 -16.50 31.48 17.55
CA LYS A 285 -16.99 30.10 17.46
C LYS A 285 -15.81 29.18 17.21
N VAL A 286 -15.68 28.14 18.05
CA VAL A 286 -14.57 27.17 17.98
C VAL A 286 -15.07 25.87 17.39
N TYR A 287 -14.41 25.43 16.34
CA TYR A 287 -14.66 24.15 15.68
C TYR A 287 -13.54 23.18 16.07
N SER A 288 -13.91 22.04 16.62
CA SER A 288 -12.95 20.99 17.02
C SER A 288 -13.02 19.84 16.03
N ILE A 289 -11.99 19.71 15.20
CA ILE A 289 -11.90 18.69 14.17
C ILE A 289 -11.08 17.52 14.70
N PRO A 290 -11.68 16.32 14.86
CA PRO A 290 -10.94 15.14 15.29
C PRO A 290 -9.97 14.69 14.19
N ILE A 291 -8.72 14.44 14.56
CA ILE A 291 -7.67 13.96 13.66
C ILE A 291 -7.12 12.67 14.23
N HIS A 292 -7.28 11.57 13.51
CA HIS A 292 -6.75 10.27 13.86
C HIS A 292 -5.57 9.98 12.95
N LEU A 293 -4.37 9.85 13.52
CA LEU A 293 -3.15 9.59 12.77
C LEU A 293 -2.66 8.17 13.04
N GLU A 294 -2.24 7.49 11.98
CA GLU A 294 -1.55 6.20 12.04
C GLU A 294 -0.20 6.33 11.33
N PRO A 295 0.77 7.05 11.91
CA PRO A 295 2.07 7.22 11.28
C PRO A 295 2.79 5.87 11.17
N VAL A 296 3.37 5.64 10.01
CA VAL A 296 4.21 4.49 9.69
C VAL A 296 5.59 4.97 9.31
N ILE A 297 6.61 4.30 9.83
CA ILE A 297 8.00 4.52 9.45
C ILE A 297 8.65 3.20 8.99
N CYS A 298 9.54 3.29 8.02
CA CYS A 298 10.32 2.18 7.49
C CYS A 298 11.81 2.51 7.62
N LEU A 299 12.53 1.80 8.48
CA LEU A 299 13.95 2.01 8.72
C LEU A 299 14.74 0.74 8.41
N GLN A 300 15.99 0.88 7.98
CA GLN A 300 16.89 -0.28 7.82
C GLN A 300 17.25 -0.88 9.18
N SER A 301 17.59 -2.16 9.19
CA SER A 301 17.92 -2.91 10.41
C SER A 301 19.17 -2.38 11.12
N GLU A 302 20.08 -1.76 10.38
CA GLU A 302 21.36 -1.23 10.83
C GLU A 302 21.25 0.20 11.41
N VAL A 303 20.13 0.89 11.16
CA VAL A 303 19.89 2.25 11.64
C VAL A 303 19.83 2.26 13.17
N GLU A 304 20.41 3.28 13.80
CA GLU A 304 20.36 3.45 15.26
C GLU A 304 18.93 3.75 15.72
N VAL A 305 18.56 3.25 16.90
CA VAL A 305 17.22 3.50 17.47
C VAL A 305 16.94 4.98 17.80
N ASN A 306 17.99 5.82 17.84
CA ASN A 306 17.87 7.27 18.03
C ASN A 306 17.11 7.94 16.87
N GLU A 307 17.14 7.32 15.68
CA GLU A 307 16.44 7.83 14.48
C GLU A 307 14.92 7.55 14.50
N ILE A 308 14.43 6.72 15.42
CA ILE A 308 13.00 6.39 15.51
C ILE A 308 12.16 7.65 15.78
N HIS A 309 12.58 8.48 16.73
CA HIS A 309 11.81 9.65 17.14
C HIS A 309 11.64 10.65 15.98
N ILE A 310 12.76 11.06 15.35
CA ILE A 310 12.73 12.05 14.26
C ILE A 310 11.94 11.54 13.06
N ASN A 311 12.03 10.25 12.72
CA ASN A 311 11.27 9.69 11.60
C ASN A 311 9.76 9.61 11.88
N PHE A 312 9.35 9.33 13.12
CA PHE A 312 7.94 9.45 13.48
C PHE A 312 7.45 10.89 13.50
N GLU A 313 8.27 11.83 13.97
CA GLU A 313 7.96 13.26 13.92
C GLU A 313 7.71 13.71 12.47
N ILE A 314 8.61 13.36 11.55
CA ILE A 314 8.45 13.62 10.11
C ILE A 314 7.14 13.01 9.58
N ALA A 315 6.88 11.73 9.87
CA ALA A 315 5.66 11.06 9.43
C ALA A 315 4.39 11.76 9.95
N ILE A 316 4.38 12.18 11.22
CA ILE A 316 3.23 12.89 11.81
C ILE A 316 3.03 14.26 11.15
N ILE A 317 4.10 15.03 10.94
CA ILE A 317 4.02 16.34 10.28
C ILE A 317 3.46 16.20 8.86
N ARG A 318 3.97 15.22 8.10
CA ARG A 318 3.48 14.90 6.75
C ARG A 318 1.98 14.61 6.74
N LEU A 319 1.48 13.79 7.68
CA LEU A 319 0.05 13.50 7.81
C LEU A 319 -0.78 14.72 8.23
N LEU A 320 -0.26 15.56 9.14
CA LEU A 320 -0.93 16.81 9.53
C LEU A 320 -1.03 17.79 8.35
N GLU A 321 0.01 17.88 7.52
CA GLU A 321 -0.02 18.69 6.30
C GLU A 321 -1.06 18.15 5.31
N GLN A 322 -1.15 16.82 5.13
CA GLN A 322 -2.22 16.23 4.33
C GLN A 322 -3.62 16.56 4.87
N ALA A 323 -3.85 16.44 6.18
CA ALA A 323 -5.14 16.81 6.79
C ALA A 323 -5.45 18.31 6.60
N LYS A 324 -4.44 19.18 6.72
CA LYS A 324 -4.59 20.62 6.46
C LYS A 324 -5.06 20.86 5.02
N GLN A 325 -4.37 20.25 4.04
CA GLN A 325 -4.73 20.37 2.62
C GLN A 325 -6.11 19.77 2.31
N CYS A 326 -6.46 18.65 2.94
CA CYS A 326 -7.78 18.03 2.82
C CYS A 326 -8.88 18.99 3.28
N LEU A 327 -8.71 19.66 4.43
CA LEU A 327 -9.65 20.65 4.92
C LEU A 327 -9.72 21.87 4.00
N LEU A 328 -8.59 22.44 3.62
CA LEU A 328 -8.56 23.66 2.80
C LEU A 328 -9.24 23.46 1.43
N LYS A 329 -9.08 22.28 0.82
CA LYS A 329 -9.68 21.96 -0.48
C LYS A 329 -11.17 21.62 -0.42
N ASN A 330 -11.64 21.06 0.69
CA ASN A 330 -12.99 20.48 0.78
C ASN A 330 -13.91 21.19 1.78
N CYS A 331 -13.41 22.19 2.52
CA CYS A 331 -14.23 22.98 3.43
C CYS A 331 -15.17 23.89 2.63
N ASN A 332 -16.48 23.82 2.92
CA ASN A 332 -17.41 24.83 2.46
C ASN A 332 -17.33 26.04 3.40
N PHE A 333 -16.56 27.05 2.99
CA PHE A 333 -16.35 28.27 3.77
C PHE A 333 -17.63 29.12 3.94
N GLU A 334 -18.69 28.87 3.16
CA GLU A 334 -19.96 29.59 3.29
C GLU A 334 -20.86 28.95 4.36
N SER A 335 -20.93 27.62 4.40
CA SER A 335 -21.74 26.87 5.38
C SER A 335 -20.98 26.51 6.66
N LEU A 336 -19.65 26.74 6.70
CA LEU A 336 -18.75 26.37 7.80
C LEU A 336 -18.82 24.87 8.14
N GLU A 337 -18.98 24.07 7.10
CA GLU A 337 -18.95 22.61 7.18
C GLU A 337 -17.51 22.12 6.97
N PHE A 338 -16.90 21.68 8.07
CA PHE A 338 -15.54 21.15 8.06
C PHE A 338 -15.57 19.63 7.86
N PRO A 339 -14.96 19.10 6.80
CA PRO A 339 -14.84 17.66 6.62
C PRO A 339 -13.93 17.06 7.69
N ILE A 340 -14.22 15.83 8.10
CA ILE A 340 -13.30 15.06 8.96
C ILE A 340 -12.28 14.38 8.05
N PRO A 341 -10.97 14.62 8.23
CA PRO A 341 -9.92 13.91 7.51
C PRO A 341 -9.99 12.39 7.77
N GLU A 342 -9.93 11.62 6.71
CA GLU A 342 -9.77 10.16 6.76
C GLU A 342 -8.51 9.76 5.98
N PHE A 343 -7.60 9.08 6.69
CA PHE A 343 -6.38 8.57 6.10
C PHE A 343 -6.56 7.12 5.64
N THR A 344 -5.99 6.80 4.49
CA THR A 344 -5.90 5.43 3.98
C THR A 344 -4.43 5.12 3.72
N LEU A 345 -3.90 4.17 4.48
CA LEU A 345 -2.59 3.58 4.23
C LEU A 345 -2.73 2.58 3.08
N LEU A 346 -1.88 2.70 2.07
CA LEU A 346 -1.88 1.89 0.86
C LEU A 346 -0.50 1.26 0.68
N LEU A 347 -0.47 0.12 0.01
CA LEU A 347 0.76 -0.52 -0.43
C LEU A 347 0.59 -0.97 -1.89
N PRO A 348 0.71 -0.04 -2.85
CA PRO A 348 0.49 -0.35 -4.25
C PRO A 348 1.54 -1.34 -4.79
N PRO A 349 1.15 -2.27 -5.66
CA PRO A 349 2.11 -3.07 -6.43
C PRO A 349 3.01 -2.18 -7.32
N PRO A 350 4.30 -2.55 -7.52
CA PRO A 350 5.10 -3.48 -6.73
C PRO A 350 5.25 -3.00 -5.29
N ALA A 351 4.79 -3.80 -4.34
CA ALA A 351 4.58 -3.44 -2.95
C ALA A 351 5.91 -3.22 -2.18
N LEU A 352 6.46 -2.01 -2.26
CA LEU A 352 7.78 -1.68 -1.71
C LEU A 352 7.74 -0.65 -0.59
N PHE A 353 6.86 0.34 -0.70
CA PHE A 353 6.73 1.38 0.31
C PHE A 353 5.28 1.79 0.48
N PHE A 354 4.95 2.13 1.72
CA PHE A 354 3.63 2.60 2.07
C PHE A 354 3.39 4.01 1.52
N ILE A 355 2.17 4.20 1.02
CA ILE A 355 1.65 5.50 0.61
C ILE A 355 0.44 5.80 1.48
N THR A 356 0.42 6.94 2.16
CA THR A 356 -0.77 7.39 2.88
C THR A 356 -1.43 8.52 2.12
N VAL A 357 -2.73 8.40 1.87
CA VAL A 357 -3.55 9.45 1.27
C VAL A 357 -4.65 9.90 2.24
N CYS A 358 -5.04 11.17 2.17
CA CYS A 358 -6.07 11.76 3.02
C CYS A 358 -7.23 12.30 2.19
N GLN A 359 -8.45 11.90 2.52
CA GLN A 359 -9.69 12.37 1.88
C GLN A 359 -10.78 12.65 2.92
N PRO A 360 -11.83 13.43 2.58
CA PRO A 360 -12.95 13.65 3.48
C PRO A 360 -13.68 12.34 3.80
N ARG A 361 -13.99 12.09 5.08
CA ARG A 361 -14.71 10.88 5.50
C ARG A 361 -16.08 10.70 4.82
N ASN A 362 -16.75 11.81 4.51
CA ASN A 362 -18.16 11.80 4.10
C ASN A 362 -18.35 11.73 2.57
N THR A 363 -17.29 11.60 1.78
CA THR A 363 -17.36 11.48 0.31
C THR A 363 -17.23 10.03 -0.11
N SER A 364 -17.94 9.60 -1.15
CA SER A 364 -17.77 8.26 -1.71
C SER A 364 -16.50 8.16 -2.55
N ASP A 365 -16.01 6.94 -2.80
CA ASP A 365 -14.87 6.72 -3.72
C ASP A 365 -15.21 7.10 -5.18
N SER A 366 -16.50 7.15 -5.51
CA SER A 366 -17.02 7.62 -6.80
C SER A 366 -16.94 9.13 -6.93
N ASP A 367 -17.26 9.88 -5.86
CA ASP A 367 -17.17 11.36 -5.84
C ASP A 367 -15.72 11.83 -6.03
N ASN A 368 -14.75 11.02 -5.60
CA ASN A 368 -13.33 11.33 -5.64
C ASN A 368 -12.60 10.77 -6.88
N LEU A 369 -13.31 10.38 -7.95
CA LEU A 369 -12.71 9.77 -9.15
C LEU A 369 -11.59 10.61 -9.76
N GLU A 370 -11.81 11.91 -9.96
CA GLU A 370 -10.81 12.82 -10.56
C GLU A 370 -9.54 12.91 -9.70
N TRP A 371 -9.72 13.03 -8.38
CA TRP A 371 -8.61 13.04 -7.43
C TRP A 371 -7.84 11.71 -7.41
N ARG A 372 -8.53 10.56 -7.53
CA ARG A 372 -7.89 9.25 -7.66
C ARG A 372 -7.12 9.12 -8.98
N ASN A 373 -7.67 9.59 -10.09
CA ASN A 373 -6.98 9.61 -11.39
C ASN A 373 -5.72 10.48 -11.33
N ASP A 374 -5.79 11.60 -10.63
CA ASP A 374 -4.64 12.46 -10.37
C ASP A 374 -3.58 11.77 -9.50
N LEU A 375 -3.97 10.98 -8.49
CA LEU A 375 -3.04 10.13 -7.74
C LEU A 375 -2.40 9.05 -8.63
N HIS A 376 -3.17 8.39 -9.50
CA HIS A 376 -2.64 7.42 -10.48
C HIS A 376 -1.60 8.06 -11.38
N ALA A 377 -1.88 9.25 -11.93
CA ALA A 377 -0.95 9.99 -12.77
C ALA A 377 0.33 10.38 -12.00
N ARG A 378 0.18 10.99 -10.81
CA ARG A 378 1.30 11.44 -9.97
C ARG A 378 2.19 10.29 -9.53
N TRP A 379 1.60 9.16 -9.18
CA TRP A 379 2.33 7.96 -8.79
C TRP A 379 2.71 7.08 -9.96
N ASN A 380 2.42 7.46 -11.20
CA ASN A 380 2.66 6.63 -12.38
C ASN A 380 2.18 5.18 -12.19
N LEU A 381 0.94 5.04 -11.73
CA LEU A 381 0.25 3.79 -11.50
C LEU A 381 -0.78 3.59 -12.60
N SER A 382 -0.82 2.40 -13.19
CA SER A 382 -1.83 2.06 -14.20
C SER A 382 -3.25 2.32 -13.67
N THR A 383 -4.07 2.99 -14.48
CA THR A 383 -5.50 3.19 -14.22
C THR A 383 -6.33 1.95 -14.56
N PHE A 384 -5.72 0.90 -15.10
CA PHE A 384 -6.38 -0.38 -15.39
C PHE A 384 -6.87 -1.09 -14.12
N ARG A 385 -6.33 -0.74 -12.94
CA ARG A 385 -6.72 -1.32 -11.65
C ARG A 385 -7.03 -0.24 -10.63
N SER A 386 -7.95 -0.54 -9.72
CA SER A 386 -8.23 0.32 -8.58
C SER A 386 -7.14 0.20 -7.52
N ILE A 387 -6.53 1.33 -7.15
CA ILE A 387 -5.47 1.38 -6.13
C ILE A 387 -5.76 2.37 -5.02
N PHE A 388 -6.34 3.53 -5.34
CA PHE A 388 -6.57 4.62 -4.39
C PHE A 388 -7.99 4.64 -3.80
N ARG A 389 -8.68 3.50 -3.76
CA ARG A 389 -9.98 3.38 -3.09
C ARG A 389 -9.81 3.03 -1.62
N ARG A 390 -10.80 3.33 -0.78
CA ARG A 390 -10.75 3.04 0.67
C ARG A 390 -10.55 1.56 0.95
N MET A 391 -11.15 0.69 0.15
CA MET A 391 -11.05 -0.75 0.33
C MET A 391 -9.69 -1.33 -0.07
N ASN A 392 -8.86 -0.58 -0.82
CA ASN A 392 -7.47 -0.93 -1.07
C ASN A 392 -6.56 -0.69 0.15
N ARG A 393 -7.12 -0.27 1.31
CA ARG A 393 -6.38 -0.04 2.54
C ARG A 393 -5.53 -1.24 2.93
N PHE A 394 -4.25 -0.99 3.15
CA PHE A 394 -3.37 -1.93 3.80
C PHE A 394 -3.72 -2.04 5.28
N VAL A 395 -3.92 -3.27 5.76
CA VAL A 395 -4.27 -3.55 7.16
C VAL A 395 -3.17 -4.38 7.78
N PHE A 396 -2.56 -3.85 8.84
CA PHE A 396 -1.70 -4.61 9.73
C PHE A 396 -2.58 -5.56 10.56
N SER A 397 -2.68 -6.83 10.18
CA SER A 397 -3.45 -7.80 10.98
C SER A 397 -2.54 -8.52 11.97
N ASP A 398 -2.71 -8.20 13.25
CA ASP A 398 -2.08 -8.90 14.37
C ASP A 398 -3.04 -9.92 15.03
N ASP A 399 -4.29 -10.04 14.53
CA ASP A 399 -5.30 -10.96 15.06
C ASP A 399 -5.05 -12.38 14.53
N PRO A 400 -4.68 -13.35 15.38
CA PRO A 400 -4.51 -14.75 14.96
C PRO A 400 -5.81 -15.42 14.50
N LYS A 401 -6.97 -14.80 14.72
CA LYS A 401 -8.27 -15.26 14.20
C LYS A 401 -8.64 -14.63 12.86
N SER A 402 -7.86 -13.64 12.39
CA SER A 402 -8.07 -13.10 11.06
C SER A 402 -7.80 -14.16 10.01
N ARG A 403 -8.59 -14.14 8.93
CA ARG A 403 -8.38 -15.06 7.81
C ARG A 403 -7.00 -14.85 7.20
N LEU A 404 -6.37 -15.95 6.80
CA LEU A 404 -5.12 -15.85 6.04
C LEU A 404 -5.37 -15.15 4.70
N ARG A 405 -4.45 -14.27 4.33
CA ARG A 405 -4.42 -13.62 3.01
C ARG A 405 -3.31 -14.21 2.17
N ASN A 406 -3.51 -14.20 0.86
CA ASN A 406 -2.48 -14.52 -0.13
C ASN A 406 -1.63 -15.75 0.21
N VAL A 407 -2.24 -16.80 0.76
CA VAL A 407 -1.56 -18.02 1.26
C VAL A 407 -0.53 -18.58 0.26
N HIS A 408 -0.83 -18.46 -1.02
CA HIS A 408 0.08 -18.87 -2.11
C HIS A 408 1.46 -18.21 -2.13
N GLU A 409 1.62 -17.01 -1.58
CA GLU A 409 2.92 -16.31 -1.52
C GLU A 409 3.91 -17.08 -0.65
N ALA A 410 3.44 -17.89 0.30
CA ALA A 410 4.26 -18.76 1.14
C ALA A 410 4.88 -19.97 0.41
N LEU A 411 4.51 -20.19 -0.85
CA LEU A 411 4.96 -21.35 -1.63
C LEU A 411 6.20 -21.03 -2.44
N THR A 412 7.04 -22.05 -2.64
CA THR A 412 8.12 -21.97 -3.64
C THR A 412 7.52 -22.14 -5.04
N PRO A 413 7.85 -21.23 -5.99
CA PRO A 413 7.48 -21.39 -7.40
C PRO A 413 8.01 -22.72 -7.98
N PRO A 414 7.25 -23.41 -8.85
CA PRO A 414 7.64 -24.71 -9.43
C PRO A 414 8.66 -24.59 -10.58
N GLY A 415 9.04 -23.38 -10.99
CA GLY A 415 9.93 -23.09 -12.11
C GLY A 415 10.28 -21.60 -12.17
N ASP A 416 10.71 -21.12 -13.34
CA ASP A 416 10.96 -19.69 -13.60
C ASP A 416 9.65 -18.90 -13.48
N GLU A 417 9.70 -17.74 -12.81
CA GLU A 417 8.55 -16.86 -12.62
C GLU A 417 8.04 -16.30 -13.95
N SER A 418 8.90 -16.18 -14.96
CA SER A 418 8.54 -15.76 -16.33
C SER A 418 7.51 -16.68 -16.99
N ASN A 419 7.49 -17.96 -16.59
CA ASN A 419 6.61 -19.00 -17.11
C ASN A 419 5.31 -19.13 -16.31
N MET A 420 5.06 -18.20 -15.39
CA MET A 420 3.94 -18.25 -14.46
C MET A 420 3.02 -17.05 -14.61
N ALA A 421 1.74 -17.29 -14.38
CA ALA A 421 0.77 -16.24 -14.15
C ALA A 421 -0.06 -16.60 -12.93
N THR A 422 -0.12 -15.70 -11.95
CA THR A 422 -0.87 -15.91 -10.70
C THR A 422 -1.85 -14.77 -10.49
N VAL A 423 -2.76 -14.96 -9.54
CA VAL A 423 -3.68 -13.92 -9.04
C VAL A 423 -2.89 -12.65 -8.73
N HIS A 424 -3.43 -11.51 -9.13
CA HIS A 424 -2.84 -10.20 -8.87
C HIS A 424 -3.69 -9.44 -7.85
N GLY A 425 -3.09 -9.02 -6.74
CA GLY A 425 -3.79 -8.36 -5.64
C GLY A 425 -4.11 -9.28 -4.47
N LEU A 426 -4.89 -8.77 -3.52
CA LEU A 426 -5.16 -9.46 -2.27
C LEU A 426 -6.41 -10.34 -2.34
N TYR A 427 -6.39 -11.51 -1.69
CA TYR A 427 -7.58 -12.32 -1.38
C TYR A 427 -7.46 -12.90 0.03
N GLU A 428 -8.60 -13.23 0.63
CA GLU A 428 -8.69 -13.99 1.88
C GLU A 428 -9.03 -15.45 1.58
N TYR A 429 -8.44 -16.38 2.34
CA TYR A 429 -8.71 -17.80 2.22
C TYR A 429 -9.97 -18.19 2.99
N TYR A 430 -11.05 -18.43 2.24
CA TYR A 430 -12.28 -18.99 2.80
C TYR A 430 -12.27 -20.51 2.70
N HIS A 431 -12.52 -21.19 3.82
CA HIS A 431 -12.54 -22.66 3.93
C HIS A 431 -13.60 -23.13 4.93
N TYR A 432 -13.79 -24.45 5.03
CA TYR A 432 -14.82 -25.05 5.90
C TYR A 432 -14.66 -24.67 7.37
N MET A 433 -15.78 -24.72 8.10
CA MET A 433 -15.82 -24.48 9.55
C MET A 433 -15.49 -23.05 9.99
N GLN A 434 -15.26 -22.12 9.06
CA GLN A 434 -15.19 -20.70 9.35
C GLN A 434 -16.58 -20.12 9.67
N ASP A 435 -16.61 -18.92 10.27
CA ASP A 435 -17.85 -18.20 10.61
C ASP A 435 -18.76 -18.94 11.60
N ASN A 436 -18.20 -19.87 12.39
CA ASN A 436 -18.94 -20.77 13.27
C ASN A 436 -20.04 -21.56 12.54
N PHE A 437 -19.79 -21.93 11.28
CA PHE A 437 -20.76 -22.60 10.42
C PHE A 437 -20.19 -23.91 9.86
N ASP A 438 -20.89 -25.03 10.11
CA ASP A 438 -20.49 -26.36 9.63
C ASP A 438 -21.04 -26.62 8.23
N ASP A 439 -20.21 -26.30 7.23
CA ASP A 439 -20.48 -26.50 5.82
C ASP A 439 -19.72 -27.68 5.19
N ARG A 440 -19.18 -28.58 6.02
CA ARG A 440 -18.43 -29.74 5.55
C ARG A 440 -19.29 -30.61 4.64
N GLY A 441 -18.72 -30.95 3.48
CA GLY A 441 -19.32 -31.85 2.50
C GLY A 441 -20.29 -31.20 1.51
N TRP A 442 -20.57 -29.89 1.64
CA TRP A 442 -21.48 -29.20 0.70
C TRP A 442 -21.11 -27.73 0.41
N GLY A 443 -20.30 -27.10 1.26
CA GLY A 443 -19.98 -25.67 1.18
C GLY A 443 -18.85 -25.28 0.22
N CYS A 444 -18.16 -26.22 -0.44
CA CYS A 444 -16.88 -25.94 -1.10
C CYS A 444 -16.99 -24.84 -2.16
N ALA A 445 -18.06 -24.86 -2.97
CA ALA A 445 -18.33 -23.83 -3.96
C ALA A 445 -18.63 -22.46 -3.31
N TYR A 446 -19.35 -22.44 -2.19
CA TYR A 446 -19.62 -21.22 -1.43
C TYR A 446 -18.32 -20.61 -0.89
N ARG A 447 -17.40 -21.41 -0.37
CA ARG A 447 -16.11 -20.93 0.14
C ARG A 447 -15.17 -20.45 -0.97
N SER A 448 -15.12 -21.15 -2.11
CA SER A 448 -14.44 -20.63 -3.31
C SER A 448 -15.04 -19.29 -3.78
N PHE A 449 -16.37 -19.16 -3.74
CA PHE A 449 -17.04 -17.90 -4.07
C PHE A 449 -16.70 -16.76 -3.11
N GLN A 450 -16.66 -17.04 -1.81
CA GLN A 450 -16.25 -16.06 -0.80
C GLN A 450 -14.80 -15.63 -0.98
N THR A 451 -13.90 -16.54 -1.37
CA THR A 451 -12.52 -16.22 -1.75
C THR A 451 -12.49 -15.25 -2.95
N ILE A 452 -13.24 -15.54 -4.02
CA ILE A 452 -13.38 -14.65 -5.19
C ILE A 452 -13.94 -13.29 -4.79
N TRP A 453 -15.01 -13.26 -3.98
CA TRP A 453 -15.60 -12.01 -3.51
C TRP A 453 -14.62 -11.18 -2.70
N SER A 454 -13.86 -11.83 -1.81
CA SER A 454 -12.85 -11.15 -1.01
C SER A 454 -11.80 -10.46 -1.87
N TRP A 455 -11.47 -11.03 -3.04
CA TRP A 455 -10.59 -10.40 -4.00
C TRP A 455 -11.19 -9.10 -4.54
N PHE A 456 -12.45 -9.10 -4.98
CA PHE A 456 -13.08 -7.86 -5.45
C PHE A 456 -13.18 -6.80 -4.35
N MET A 457 -13.47 -7.21 -3.13
CA MET A 457 -13.52 -6.32 -1.96
C MET A 457 -12.15 -5.71 -1.66
N LEU A 458 -11.12 -6.53 -1.44
CA LEU A 458 -9.77 -6.07 -1.04
C LEU A 458 -9.04 -5.30 -2.15
N ASN A 459 -9.45 -5.49 -3.41
CA ASN A 459 -8.88 -4.75 -4.54
C ASN A 459 -9.75 -3.55 -4.96
N GLY A 460 -10.73 -3.13 -4.16
CA GLY A 460 -11.44 -1.86 -4.35
C GLY A 460 -12.61 -1.90 -5.32
N TYR A 461 -12.99 -3.08 -5.81
CA TYR A 461 -14.08 -3.24 -6.78
C TYR A 461 -15.47 -3.22 -6.11
N THR A 462 -15.54 -3.45 -4.79
CA THR A 462 -16.78 -3.38 -4.02
C THR A 462 -16.52 -3.04 -2.56
N GLU A 463 -17.46 -2.33 -1.94
CA GLU A 463 -17.52 -2.11 -0.50
C GLU A 463 -18.47 -3.11 0.20
N LYS A 464 -19.18 -3.95 -0.58
CA LYS A 464 -20.12 -4.93 -0.03
C LYS A 464 -19.35 -6.03 0.71
N PRO A 465 -19.75 -6.37 1.95
CA PRO A 465 -19.11 -7.44 2.70
C PRO A 465 -19.29 -8.79 1.99
N VAL A 466 -18.38 -9.71 2.25
CA VAL A 466 -18.44 -11.07 1.71
C VAL A 466 -19.75 -11.75 2.17
N PRO A 467 -20.58 -12.28 1.26
CA PRO A 467 -21.86 -12.85 1.61
C PRO A 467 -21.70 -14.20 2.31
N ASN A 468 -22.55 -14.47 3.29
CA ASN A 468 -22.66 -15.81 3.88
C ASN A 468 -23.45 -16.77 2.96
N HIS A 469 -23.45 -18.08 3.28
CA HIS A 469 -24.14 -19.10 2.49
C HIS A 469 -25.62 -18.78 2.25
N ARG A 470 -26.32 -18.28 3.28
CA ARG A 470 -27.75 -17.93 3.17
C ARG A 470 -27.98 -16.76 2.21
N GLN A 471 -27.10 -15.77 2.19
CA GLN A 471 -27.18 -14.63 1.26
C GLN A 471 -26.89 -15.06 -0.18
N ILE A 472 -25.95 -15.99 -0.38
CA ILE A 472 -25.69 -16.60 -1.70
C ILE A 472 -26.93 -17.36 -2.18
N GLN A 473 -27.55 -18.18 -1.31
CA GLN A 473 -28.79 -18.89 -1.63
C GLN A 473 -29.97 -17.94 -1.90
N GLN A 474 -30.04 -16.83 -1.16
CA GLN A 474 -31.04 -15.79 -1.37
C GLN A 474 -30.88 -15.15 -2.74
N ALA A 475 -29.65 -14.81 -3.16
CA ALA A 475 -29.38 -14.25 -4.47
C ALA A 475 -29.85 -15.18 -5.60
N LEU A 476 -29.63 -16.49 -5.47
CA LEU A 476 -30.15 -17.49 -6.43
C LEU A 476 -31.67 -17.56 -6.47
N ALA A 477 -32.34 -17.37 -5.33
CA ALA A 477 -33.79 -17.31 -5.28
C ALA A 477 -34.34 -16.01 -5.87
N ASP A 478 -33.62 -14.89 -5.67
CA ASP A 478 -34.02 -13.58 -6.16
C ASP A 478 -33.92 -13.47 -7.68
N VAL A 479 -32.90 -14.08 -8.29
CA VAL A 479 -32.77 -14.18 -9.77
C VAL A 479 -33.66 -15.26 -10.39
N GLY A 480 -34.36 -16.06 -9.57
CA GLY A 480 -35.28 -17.10 -10.02
C GLY A 480 -34.63 -18.43 -10.44
N ASP A 481 -33.32 -18.62 -10.22
CA ASP A 481 -32.63 -19.89 -10.51
C ASP A 481 -33.06 -21.01 -9.55
N LYS A 482 -33.26 -20.68 -8.26
CA LYS A 482 -33.70 -21.63 -7.24
C LYS A 482 -35.02 -21.20 -6.58
N PRO A 483 -35.84 -22.13 -6.06
CA PRO A 483 -37.04 -21.77 -5.30
C PRO A 483 -36.66 -21.17 -3.93
N LYS A 484 -37.56 -20.39 -3.32
CA LYS A 484 -37.34 -19.83 -1.97
C LYS A 484 -37.08 -20.90 -0.88
N SER A 485 -37.54 -22.13 -1.08
CA SER A 485 -37.27 -23.26 -0.19
C SER A 485 -35.80 -23.73 -0.22
N PHE A 486 -35.01 -23.28 -1.20
CA PHE A 486 -33.57 -23.54 -1.29
C PHE A 486 -32.76 -22.83 -0.18
N ILE A 487 -33.27 -21.70 0.31
CA ILE A 487 -32.59 -20.87 1.31
C ILE A 487 -32.56 -21.60 2.65
N GLY A 488 -31.35 -21.72 3.21
CA GLY A 488 -31.07 -22.46 4.44
C GLY A 488 -30.83 -23.95 4.24
N THR A 489 -30.85 -24.45 3.00
CA THR A 489 -30.51 -25.85 2.72
C THR A 489 -28.99 -26.08 2.73
N LYS A 490 -28.59 -27.36 2.74
CA LYS A 490 -27.19 -27.79 2.59
C LYS A 490 -26.89 -28.28 1.17
N GLN A 491 -27.60 -27.75 0.18
CA GLN A 491 -27.42 -28.16 -1.21
C GLN A 491 -26.19 -27.49 -1.83
N TRP A 492 -25.41 -28.30 -2.55
CA TRP A 492 -24.27 -27.85 -3.33
C TRP A 492 -24.72 -27.02 -4.53
N ILE A 493 -23.87 -26.08 -4.96
CA ILE A 493 -24.06 -25.21 -6.14
C ILE A 493 -22.81 -25.22 -7.01
N GLY A 494 -22.94 -24.94 -8.30
CA GLY A 494 -21.83 -24.97 -9.25
C GLY A 494 -21.43 -23.61 -9.80
N SER A 495 -20.52 -23.63 -10.77
CA SER A 495 -19.94 -22.45 -11.41
C SER A 495 -21.01 -21.57 -12.06
N MET A 496 -22.08 -22.14 -12.60
CA MET A 496 -23.18 -21.40 -13.21
C MET A 496 -24.01 -20.63 -12.17
N GLU A 497 -24.42 -21.28 -11.09
CA GLU A 497 -25.12 -20.59 -10.00
C GLU A 497 -24.28 -19.43 -9.43
N LEU A 498 -22.98 -19.64 -9.28
CA LEU A 498 -22.08 -18.60 -8.79
C LEU A 498 -21.92 -17.42 -9.77
N SER A 499 -22.01 -17.64 -11.09
CA SER A 499 -21.99 -16.54 -12.07
C SER A 499 -23.23 -15.65 -11.93
N TYR A 500 -24.41 -16.25 -11.71
CA TYR A 500 -25.64 -15.49 -11.45
C TYR A 500 -25.55 -14.69 -10.14
N CYS A 501 -24.95 -15.27 -9.10
CA CYS A 501 -24.78 -14.60 -7.82
C CYS A 501 -23.92 -13.34 -7.93
N ILE A 502 -22.75 -13.44 -8.57
CA ILE A 502 -21.81 -12.30 -8.63
C ILE A 502 -22.28 -11.22 -9.60
N ASP A 503 -22.93 -11.59 -10.69
CA ASP A 503 -23.57 -10.64 -11.59
C ASP A 503 -24.70 -9.89 -10.87
N HIS A 504 -25.63 -10.61 -10.24
CA HIS A 504 -26.75 -9.98 -9.52
C HIS A 504 -26.30 -9.08 -8.37
N LEU A 505 -25.31 -9.52 -7.59
CA LEU A 505 -24.92 -8.82 -6.38
C LEU A 505 -23.87 -7.73 -6.62
N LEU A 506 -22.99 -7.87 -7.61
CA LEU A 506 -21.87 -6.95 -7.85
C LEU A 506 -21.86 -6.35 -9.26
N GLY A 507 -22.68 -6.82 -10.19
CA GLY A 507 -22.64 -6.41 -11.60
C GLY A 507 -21.36 -6.90 -12.31
N ILE A 508 -20.77 -8.00 -11.85
CA ILE A 508 -19.53 -8.54 -12.40
C ILE A 508 -19.85 -9.67 -13.36
N THR A 509 -19.45 -9.48 -14.61
CA THR A 509 -19.51 -10.52 -15.63
C THR A 509 -18.46 -11.59 -15.39
N CYS A 510 -18.87 -12.85 -15.53
CA CYS A 510 -17.95 -13.99 -15.54
C CYS A 510 -17.95 -14.68 -16.89
N ARG A 511 -16.79 -15.18 -17.30
CA ARG A 511 -16.70 -16.18 -18.35
C ARG A 511 -16.76 -17.58 -17.73
N THR A 512 -17.52 -18.48 -18.34
CA THR A 512 -17.60 -19.88 -17.95
C THR A 512 -16.94 -20.77 -18.99
N LEU A 513 -16.09 -21.70 -18.56
CA LEU A 513 -15.46 -22.70 -19.44
C LEU A 513 -15.88 -24.10 -18.98
N SER A 514 -16.47 -24.87 -19.89
CA SER A 514 -16.88 -26.25 -19.64
C SER A 514 -15.90 -27.21 -20.31
N LEU A 515 -15.37 -28.14 -19.54
CA LEU A 515 -14.40 -29.16 -19.96
C LEU A 515 -15.02 -30.54 -19.83
N ASN A 516 -14.81 -31.42 -20.82
CA ASN A 516 -15.35 -32.78 -20.75
C ASN A 516 -14.53 -33.71 -19.86
N SER A 517 -13.25 -33.36 -19.66
CA SER A 517 -12.36 -34.11 -18.78
C SER A 517 -11.28 -33.21 -18.19
N ARG A 518 -10.53 -33.73 -17.22
CA ARG A 518 -9.41 -33.01 -16.59
C ARG A 518 -8.23 -32.80 -17.55
N GLU A 519 -8.08 -33.65 -18.56
CA GLU A 519 -6.97 -33.60 -19.51
C GLU A 519 -7.04 -32.32 -20.37
N GLU A 520 -8.25 -31.85 -20.68
CA GLU A 520 -8.50 -30.60 -21.41
C GLU A 520 -7.95 -29.37 -20.67
N LEU A 521 -7.72 -29.42 -19.35
CA LEU A 521 -7.08 -28.31 -18.64
C LEU A 521 -5.74 -27.95 -19.28
N THR A 522 -4.99 -28.93 -19.76
CA THR A 522 -3.69 -28.73 -20.44
C THR A 522 -3.84 -27.83 -21.66
N ASP A 523 -4.89 -28.04 -22.47
CA ASP A 523 -5.18 -27.25 -23.67
C ASP A 523 -5.61 -25.81 -23.32
N TRP A 524 -6.20 -25.64 -22.13
CA TRP A 524 -6.68 -24.34 -21.62
C TRP A 524 -5.66 -23.65 -20.70
N ALA A 525 -4.49 -24.22 -20.45
CA ALA A 525 -3.47 -23.65 -19.57
C ALA A 525 -3.05 -22.24 -20.02
N GLU A 526 -2.87 -22.05 -21.33
CA GLU A 526 -2.50 -20.75 -21.91
C GLU A 526 -3.62 -19.71 -21.81
N GLU A 527 -4.88 -20.14 -21.89
CA GLU A 527 -6.02 -19.27 -21.68
C GLU A 527 -6.12 -18.81 -20.21
N LEU A 528 -5.89 -19.72 -19.26
CA LEU A 528 -5.80 -19.38 -17.84
C LEU A 528 -4.61 -18.44 -17.59
N ARG A 529 -3.47 -18.66 -18.25
CA ARG A 529 -2.31 -17.79 -18.17
C ARG A 529 -2.66 -16.38 -18.63
N ARG A 530 -3.37 -16.24 -19.76
CA ARG A 530 -3.88 -14.95 -20.26
C ARG A 530 -4.88 -14.30 -19.31
N HIS A 531 -5.78 -15.07 -18.69
CA HIS A 531 -6.71 -14.57 -17.67
C HIS A 531 -5.99 -13.97 -16.46
N PHE A 532 -4.95 -14.65 -15.94
CA PHE A 532 -4.20 -14.13 -14.80
C PHE A 532 -3.36 -12.89 -15.16
N HIS A 533 -2.83 -12.80 -16.38
CA HIS A 533 -2.15 -11.58 -16.86
C HIS A 533 -3.10 -10.39 -17.01
N SER A 534 -4.29 -10.60 -17.57
CA SER A 534 -5.25 -9.53 -17.83
C SER A 534 -6.10 -9.23 -16.59
N ALA A 535 -7.00 -10.13 -16.21
CA ALA A 535 -7.89 -9.93 -15.07
C ALA A 535 -7.15 -10.12 -13.75
N GLY A 536 -6.39 -11.21 -13.60
CA GLY A 536 -5.68 -11.52 -12.36
C GLY A 536 -6.60 -11.94 -11.22
N THR A 537 -7.84 -12.32 -11.50
CA THR A 537 -8.84 -12.75 -10.50
C THR A 537 -8.71 -14.25 -10.20
N PRO A 538 -9.04 -14.70 -8.96
CA PRO A 538 -9.14 -16.13 -8.66
C PRO A 538 -10.20 -16.83 -9.52
N VAL A 539 -9.93 -18.07 -9.93
CA VAL A 539 -10.81 -18.87 -10.79
C VAL A 539 -11.38 -20.03 -9.98
N MET A 540 -12.70 -20.19 -9.93
CA MET A 540 -13.29 -21.38 -9.31
C MET A 540 -13.37 -22.51 -10.33
N ILE A 541 -13.04 -23.73 -9.94
CA ILE A 541 -13.23 -24.94 -10.73
C ILE A 541 -14.16 -25.89 -9.96
N GLY A 542 -15.26 -26.30 -10.59
CA GLY A 542 -16.22 -27.26 -10.06
C GLY A 542 -16.24 -28.55 -10.88
N GLY A 543 -16.22 -29.71 -10.23
CA GLY A 543 -16.34 -31.03 -10.87
C GLY A 543 -17.05 -32.01 -9.95
N GLY A 544 -18.13 -32.63 -10.43
CA GLY A 544 -19.04 -33.40 -9.57
C GLY A 544 -19.58 -32.53 -8.43
N ASN A 545 -19.43 -32.97 -7.19
CA ASN A 545 -19.82 -32.24 -5.97
C ASN A 545 -18.64 -31.57 -5.26
N LEU A 546 -17.52 -31.38 -5.95
CA LEU A 546 -16.30 -30.76 -5.41
C LEU A 546 -16.01 -29.45 -6.14
N ALA A 547 -15.45 -28.49 -5.40
CA ALA A 547 -14.99 -27.23 -5.94
C ALA A 547 -13.64 -26.85 -5.33
N HIS A 548 -12.79 -26.22 -6.13
CA HIS A 548 -11.51 -25.66 -5.70
C HIS A 548 -11.35 -24.25 -6.29
N THR A 549 -10.34 -23.51 -5.84
CA THR A 549 -9.96 -22.23 -6.42
C THR A 549 -8.58 -22.35 -7.05
N ILE A 550 -8.46 -22.03 -8.34
CA ILE A 550 -7.19 -21.90 -9.06
C ILE A 550 -6.73 -20.45 -8.92
N LEU A 551 -5.51 -20.27 -8.44
CA LEU A 551 -4.88 -18.96 -8.20
C LEU A 551 -3.73 -18.68 -9.17
N GLY A 552 -3.43 -19.60 -10.08
CA GLY A 552 -2.37 -19.42 -11.04
C GLY A 552 -2.05 -20.66 -11.85
N VAL A 553 -1.25 -20.47 -12.88
CA VAL A 553 -0.76 -21.51 -13.78
C VAL A 553 0.73 -21.29 -14.05
N SER A 554 1.46 -22.38 -14.17
CA SER A 554 2.87 -22.43 -14.59
C SER A 554 2.94 -23.38 -15.76
N ILE A 555 3.50 -22.92 -16.88
CA ILE A 555 3.63 -23.73 -18.11
C ILE A 555 5.12 -23.88 -18.39
N ASP A 556 5.61 -25.12 -18.37
CA ASP A 556 6.98 -25.39 -18.77
C ASP A 556 7.10 -25.22 -20.29
N GLU A 557 7.82 -24.21 -20.76
CA GLU A 557 7.93 -23.89 -22.19
C GLU A 557 8.60 -24.99 -23.02
N ALA A 558 9.47 -25.81 -22.39
CA ALA A 558 10.19 -26.87 -23.10
C ALA A 558 9.32 -28.11 -23.31
N THR A 559 8.46 -28.43 -22.35
CA THR A 559 7.66 -29.67 -22.33
C THR A 559 6.18 -29.44 -22.60
N GLY A 560 5.70 -28.20 -22.50
CA GLY A 560 4.28 -27.84 -22.54
C GLY A 560 3.48 -28.29 -21.31
N GLN A 561 4.13 -28.86 -20.28
CA GLN A 561 3.43 -29.35 -19.11
C GLN A 561 2.98 -28.20 -18.20
N ALA A 562 1.70 -28.24 -17.82
CA ALA A 562 1.11 -27.24 -16.94
C ALA A 562 0.99 -27.73 -15.49
N LYS A 563 1.28 -26.84 -14.55
CA LYS A 563 0.95 -26.96 -13.13
C LYS A 563 0.00 -25.84 -12.73
N TYR A 564 -0.91 -26.14 -11.82
CA TYR A 564 -1.94 -25.22 -11.36
C TYR A 564 -1.75 -24.94 -9.88
N LEU A 565 -1.78 -23.67 -9.50
CA LEU A 565 -1.76 -23.28 -8.11
C LEU A 565 -3.19 -23.39 -7.56
N VAL A 566 -3.43 -24.39 -6.72
CA VAL A 566 -4.76 -24.71 -6.18
C VAL A 566 -4.85 -24.29 -4.72
N LEU A 567 -5.96 -23.65 -4.37
CA LEU A 567 -6.42 -23.37 -3.02
C LEU A 567 -7.67 -24.20 -2.75
N ASP A 568 -7.59 -25.07 -1.75
CA ASP A 568 -8.58 -26.08 -1.43
C ASP A 568 -9.52 -25.59 -0.32
N PRO A 569 -10.81 -25.32 -0.59
CA PRO A 569 -11.75 -24.85 0.41
C PRO A 569 -12.15 -25.91 1.46
N HIS A 570 -11.74 -27.17 1.29
CA HIS A 570 -12.16 -28.27 2.18
C HIS A 570 -11.36 -28.35 3.49
N TYR A 571 -10.36 -27.49 3.68
CA TYR A 571 -9.62 -27.39 4.94
C TYR A 571 -10.58 -27.08 6.09
N THR A 572 -10.40 -27.73 7.24
CA THR A 572 -11.27 -27.57 8.42
C THR A 572 -10.50 -27.16 9.68
N GLY A 573 -9.20 -26.87 9.53
CA GLY A 573 -8.32 -26.58 10.66
C GLY A 573 -8.35 -25.11 11.06
N ALA A 574 -7.48 -24.74 12.00
CA ALA A 574 -7.27 -23.34 12.37
C ALA A 574 -6.48 -22.58 11.30
N GLU A 575 -6.43 -21.25 11.38
CA GLU A 575 -5.66 -20.37 10.47
C GLU A 575 -4.13 -20.58 10.65
N ASP A 576 -3.61 -21.73 10.23
CA ASP A 576 -2.20 -22.14 10.36
C ASP A 576 -1.54 -22.30 8.99
N LEU A 577 -0.81 -21.26 8.57
CA LEU A 577 -0.17 -21.17 7.26
C LEU A 577 0.74 -22.36 6.96
N LYS A 578 1.47 -22.85 7.98
CA LYS A 578 2.38 -23.99 7.84
C LYS A 578 1.61 -25.27 7.51
N SER A 579 0.54 -25.58 8.23
CA SER A 579 -0.30 -26.75 7.94
C SER A 579 -0.94 -26.65 6.57
N ILE A 580 -1.42 -25.48 6.18
CA ILE A 580 -2.10 -25.26 4.90
C ILE A 580 -1.15 -25.49 3.72
N THR A 581 0.06 -24.93 3.79
CA THR A 581 1.09 -25.09 2.74
C THR A 581 1.72 -26.48 2.74
N GLN A 582 2.16 -27.01 3.89
CA GLN A 582 2.88 -28.29 3.97
C GLN A 582 1.99 -29.50 3.69
N LYS A 583 0.69 -29.44 4.05
CA LYS A 583 -0.27 -30.51 3.72
C LYS A 583 -0.90 -30.33 2.33
N GLY A 584 -0.52 -29.28 1.60
CA GLY A 584 -0.92 -29.06 0.22
C GLY A 584 -2.38 -28.65 0.03
N TRP A 585 -2.98 -27.99 1.03
CA TRP A 585 -4.29 -27.31 0.92
C TRP A 585 -4.17 -26.03 0.07
N CYS A 586 -3.01 -25.39 0.10
CA CYS A 586 -2.58 -24.47 -0.94
C CYS A 586 -1.29 -25.02 -1.55
N GLY A 587 -1.23 -25.19 -2.87
CA GLY A 587 -0.05 -25.77 -3.51
C GLY A 587 -0.16 -25.90 -5.02
N TRP A 588 0.99 -26.09 -5.66
CA TRP A 588 1.08 -26.41 -7.09
C TRP A 588 0.72 -27.88 -7.33
N LYS A 589 -0.23 -28.13 -8.23
CA LYS A 589 -0.78 -29.44 -8.57
C LYS A 589 -0.71 -29.70 -10.06
N THR A 590 -0.56 -30.96 -10.47
CA THR A 590 -0.75 -31.37 -11.86
C THR A 590 -2.23 -31.62 -12.14
N VAL A 591 -2.61 -31.84 -13.41
CA VAL A 591 -3.98 -32.21 -13.81
C VAL A 591 -4.49 -33.45 -13.08
N ASP A 592 -3.60 -34.33 -12.62
CA ASP A 592 -3.96 -35.57 -11.91
C ASP A 592 -4.61 -35.34 -10.54
N PHE A 593 -4.51 -34.12 -10.00
CA PHE A 593 -5.20 -33.75 -8.78
C PHE A 593 -6.72 -33.86 -8.90
N TRP A 594 -7.25 -33.58 -10.09
CA TRP A 594 -8.68 -33.70 -10.37
C TRP A 594 -9.02 -35.13 -10.81
N SER A 595 -10.22 -35.61 -10.46
CA SER A 595 -10.67 -36.96 -10.77
C SER A 595 -10.83 -37.18 -12.29
N SER A 596 -10.38 -38.33 -12.78
CA SER A 596 -10.62 -38.76 -14.16
C SER A 596 -12.12 -39.04 -14.40
N GLY A 597 -12.57 -38.90 -15.66
CA GLY A 597 -13.94 -39.21 -16.06
C GLY A 597 -15.03 -38.26 -15.55
N SER A 598 -14.66 -37.10 -14.99
CA SER A 598 -15.59 -36.06 -14.56
C SER A 598 -15.56 -34.87 -15.53
N PHE A 599 -16.72 -34.22 -15.70
CA PHE A 599 -16.81 -32.91 -16.36
C PHE A 599 -16.43 -31.81 -15.37
N TYR A 600 -15.80 -30.75 -15.86
CA TYR A 600 -15.39 -29.60 -15.06
C TYR A 600 -15.96 -28.31 -15.62
N ASN A 601 -16.36 -27.40 -14.74
CA ASN A 601 -16.77 -26.06 -15.11
C ASN A 601 -15.91 -25.04 -14.35
N LEU A 602 -15.28 -24.13 -15.08
CA LEU A 602 -14.51 -23.05 -14.51
C LEU A 602 -15.32 -21.75 -14.57
N LEU A 603 -15.27 -20.98 -13.48
CA LEU A 603 -15.78 -19.63 -13.38
C LEU A 603 -14.61 -18.66 -13.37
N LEU A 604 -14.53 -17.80 -14.39
CA LEU A 604 -13.47 -16.81 -14.59
C LEU A 604 -14.07 -15.40 -14.47
N PRO A 605 -14.04 -14.77 -13.28
CA PRO A 605 -14.55 -13.41 -13.08
C PRO A 605 -13.73 -12.38 -13.83
N LEU A 606 -14.39 -11.48 -14.57
CA LEU A 606 -13.72 -10.41 -15.31
C LEU A 606 -13.60 -9.15 -14.45
N LEU A 607 -12.73 -8.23 -14.85
CA LEU A 607 -12.70 -6.90 -14.26
C LEU A 607 -13.89 -6.09 -14.81
N PRO A 608 -14.55 -5.23 -14.00
CA PRO A 608 -15.54 -4.30 -14.49
C PRO A 608 -14.90 -3.23 -15.40
N ASP A 609 -15.67 -2.73 -16.36
CA ASP A 609 -15.19 -1.76 -17.37
C ASP A 609 -14.90 -0.34 -16.81
N GLN A 610 -15.26 -0.04 -15.55
CA GLN A 610 -15.13 1.31 -14.96
C GLN A 610 -14.57 1.29 -13.54
N HIS A 611 -13.42 1.94 -13.29
CA HIS A 611 -12.93 2.23 -11.93
C HIS A 611 -12.27 3.59 -11.73
#